data_AF-A0AAU2P6X5-F1
#
_entry.id   AF-A0AAU2P6X5-F1
#
_cell.length_a   1.000
_cell.length_b   1.000
_cell.length_c   1.000
_cell.angle_alpha   90.00
_cell.angle_beta   90.00
_cell.angle_gamma   90.00
#
_symmetry.space_group_name_H-M   'P 1'
#
loop_
_entity.id
_entity.type
_entity.pdbx_description
1 polymer ?
#
loop_
_entity_poly.entity_id
_entity_poly.type
_entity_poly.pdbx_seq_one_letter_code
_entity_poly.pdbx_strand_id
1 'polypeptide(L)'
;MNDNELLTLLRDADPALTSRAPLPDINRLVEAAMNTDFDTTTPTTNITAGRGRQRLFGLAAAAALLLGGGLTAGITANSGNGPATEAVKELNLTGNGNGKCQAPVPDQLAGYPTLFYGTVTSVKGPLISFHVDHWLRGGGTRTILVSNDPDFPENLTFTVGQHYIVAAERDGAIPSCGANWVSDKTWEQFSDAFGK
;
A
#
# COMPACT_ATOMS: atom_id res chain seq x y z
N MET A 1 28.38 -18.85 19.94
CA MET A 1 27.84 -19.89 19.05
C MET A 1 28.47 -19.68 17.69
N ASN A 2 29.21 -20.67 17.21
CA ASN A 2 29.92 -20.63 15.93
C ASN A 2 29.05 -21.22 14.81
N ASP A 3 29.29 -20.86 13.56
CA ASP A 3 28.50 -21.30 12.39
C ASP A 3 28.45 -22.83 12.27
N ASN A 4 29.53 -23.52 12.66
CA ASN A 4 29.59 -24.98 12.68
C ASN A 4 28.65 -25.61 13.73
N GLU A 5 28.44 -24.95 14.87
CA GLU A 5 27.51 -25.40 15.91
C GLU A 5 26.06 -25.19 15.44
N LEU A 6 25.79 -24.08 14.76
CA LEU A 6 24.47 -23.79 14.19
C LEU A 6 24.10 -24.76 13.06
N LEU A 7 25.04 -25.06 12.17
CA LEU A 7 24.87 -26.06 11.11
C LEU A 7 24.61 -27.46 11.67
N THR A 8 25.30 -27.82 12.76
CA THR A 8 25.09 -29.12 13.42
C THR A 8 23.69 -29.19 14.04
N LEU A 9 23.24 -28.13 14.72
CA LEU A 9 21.89 -28.06 15.28
C LEU A 9 20.80 -28.10 14.20
N LEU A 10 20.98 -27.38 13.09
CA LEU A 10 20.04 -27.40 11.97
C LEU A 10 19.95 -28.78 11.32
N ARG A 11 21.08 -29.48 11.20
CA ARG A 11 21.13 -30.82 10.63
C ARG A 11 20.49 -31.87 11.55
N ASP A 12 20.73 -31.79 12.86
CA ASP A 12 20.11 -32.68 13.84
C ASP A 12 18.60 -32.46 13.94
N ALA A 13 18.14 -31.23 13.69
CA ALA A 13 16.72 -30.90 13.66
C ALA A 13 16.03 -31.21 12.32
N ASP A 14 16.75 -31.67 11.28
CA ASP A 14 16.17 -31.96 9.97
C ASP A 14 15.39 -33.29 9.98
N PRO A 15 14.04 -33.25 9.91
CA PRO A 15 13.22 -34.46 9.92
C PRO A 15 13.38 -35.29 8.63
N ALA A 16 13.92 -34.72 7.54
CA ALA A 16 14.16 -35.46 6.30
C ALA A 16 15.26 -36.52 6.48
N LEU A 17 16.26 -36.26 7.32
CA LEU A 17 17.37 -37.19 7.59
C LEU A 17 16.98 -38.39 8.44
N THR A 18 15.88 -38.30 9.19
CA THR A 18 15.38 -39.39 10.05
C THR A 18 14.14 -40.08 9.46
N SER A 19 13.64 -39.59 8.33
CA SER A 19 12.46 -40.13 7.68
C SER A 19 12.71 -41.55 7.17
N ARG A 20 11.99 -42.51 7.74
CA ARG A 20 11.83 -43.88 7.20
C ARG A 20 10.56 -44.02 6.36
N ALA A 21 9.97 -42.90 5.94
CA ALA A 21 8.76 -42.94 5.13
C ALA A 21 9.08 -43.64 3.79
N PRO A 22 8.20 -44.56 3.33
CA PRO A 22 8.31 -45.12 1.99
C PRO A 22 8.38 -44.00 0.96
N LEU A 23 9.19 -44.20 -0.09
CA LEU A 23 9.25 -43.27 -1.21
C LEU A 23 7.84 -43.05 -1.78
N PRO A 24 7.42 -41.79 -1.99
CA PRO A 24 6.10 -41.51 -2.53
C PRO A 24 6.00 -42.06 -3.96
N ASP A 25 4.85 -42.66 -4.28
CA ASP A 25 4.56 -43.07 -5.65
C ASP A 25 4.28 -41.83 -6.50
N ILE A 26 5.28 -41.43 -7.27
CA ILE A 26 5.25 -40.21 -8.08
C ILE A 26 4.10 -40.24 -9.09
N ASN A 27 3.79 -41.40 -9.67
CA ASN A 27 2.70 -41.52 -10.63
C ASN A 27 1.36 -41.25 -9.97
N ARG A 28 1.16 -41.80 -8.77
CA ARG A 28 -0.06 -41.58 -7.99
C ARG A 28 -0.19 -40.12 -7.53
N LEU A 29 0.90 -39.44 -7.19
CA LEU A 29 0.87 -38.02 -6.86
C LEU A 29 0.55 -37.14 -8.07
N VAL A 30 1.09 -37.45 -9.25
CA VAL A 30 0.78 -36.72 -10.48
C VAL A 30 -0.68 -36.90 -10.87
N GLU A 31 -1.19 -38.13 -10.80
CA GLU A 31 -2.61 -38.41 -11.02
C GLU A 31 -3.50 -37.71 -9.98
N ALA A 32 -3.12 -37.71 -8.71
CA ALA A 32 -3.85 -36.99 -7.68
C ALA A 32 -3.86 -35.48 -7.98
N ALA A 33 -2.73 -34.87 -8.32
CA ALA A 33 -2.67 -33.44 -8.65
C ALA A 33 -3.53 -33.08 -9.88
N MET A 34 -3.60 -33.97 -10.88
CA MET A 34 -4.40 -33.75 -12.08
C MET A 34 -5.90 -34.02 -11.89
N ASN A 35 -6.26 -34.89 -10.95
CA ASN A 35 -7.66 -35.26 -10.66
C ASN A 35 -8.20 -34.62 -9.37
N THR A 36 -7.42 -33.77 -8.70
CA THR A 36 -7.90 -33.02 -7.54
C THR A 36 -8.62 -31.78 -8.05
N ASP A 37 -9.95 -31.87 -8.11
CA ASP A 37 -10.78 -30.68 -8.15
C ASP A 37 -10.66 -29.97 -6.80
N PHE A 38 -10.17 -28.72 -6.82
CA PHE A 38 -10.18 -27.87 -5.64
C PHE A 38 -11.60 -27.38 -5.40
N ASP A 39 -12.44 -28.22 -4.80
CA ASP A 39 -13.67 -27.74 -4.18
C ASP A 39 -13.29 -26.81 -3.03
N THR A 40 -13.40 -25.50 -3.28
CA THR A 40 -13.31 -24.48 -2.23
C THR A 40 -14.61 -24.55 -1.42
N THR A 41 -14.79 -25.64 -0.68
CA THR A 41 -15.83 -25.74 0.33
C THR A 41 -15.27 -25.11 1.58
N THR A 42 -15.52 -23.80 1.74
CA THR A 42 -15.41 -23.13 3.02
C THR A 42 -16.18 -23.96 4.05
N PRO A 43 -15.57 -24.43 5.15
CA PRO A 43 -16.34 -25.04 6.22
C PRO A 43 -17.17 -23.93 6.87
N THR A 44 -18.41 -23.77 6.38
CA THR A 44 -19.43 -22.95 7.03
C THR A 44 -19.79 -23.66 8.33
N THR A 45 -19.08 -23.35 9.41
CA THR A 45 -19.53 -23.63 10.76
C THR A 45 -20.82 -22.83 11.00
N ASN A 46 -21.95 -23.48 10.73
CA ASN A 46 -23.27 -23.03 11.12
C ASN A 46 -23.35 -23.02 12.65
N ILE A 47 -22.95 -21.92 13.29
CA ILE A 47 -23.31 -21.66 14.67
C ILE A 47 -24.76 -21.18 14.65
N THR A 48 -25.65 -22.08 15.05
CA THR A 48 -27.07 -21.84 15.28
C THR A 48 -27.25 -20.82 16.41
N ALA A 49 -27.34 -19.53 16.10
CA ALA A 49 -27.79 -18.51 17.04
C ALA A 49 -29.33 -18.48 17.06
N GLY A 50 -29.90 -19.02 18.13
CA GLY A 50 -31.33 -19.06 18.36
C GLY A 50 -31.96 -17.67 18.53
N ARG A 51 -33.04 -17.44 17.78
CA ARG A 51 -34.30 -16.77 18.15
C ARG A 51 -34.23 -15.68 19.25
N GLY A 52 -34.41 -14.43 18.83
CA GLY A 52 -34.70 -13.31 19.73
C GLY A 52 -35.34 -12.12 19.01
N ARG A 53 -36.67 -12.16 18.86
CA ARG A 53 -37.51 -11.09 18.32
C ARG A 53 -37.67 -10.00 19.37
N GLN A 54 -36.97 -8.88 19.27
CA GLN A 54 -37.31 -7.67 20.04
C GLN A 54 -37.16 -6.41 19.19
N ARG A 55 -38.32 -5.82 18.89
CA ARG A 55 -38.48 -4.41 18.56
C ARG A 55 -38.15 -3.59 19.82
N LEU A 56 -37.67 -2.36 19.65
CA LEU A 56 -38.20 -1.12 20.25
C LEU A 56 -37.19 0.03 20.08
N PHE A 57 -37.69 1.12 19.49
CA PHE A 57 -37.39 2.55 19.64
C PHE A 57 -36.11 3.02 20.35
N GLY A 58 -35.48 4.05 19.76
CA GLY A 58 -35.41 5.33 20.47
C GLY A 58 -34.08 6.09 20.46
N LEU A 59 -34.22 7.39 20.18
CA LEU A 59 -33.48 8.54 20.74
C LEU A 59 -32.12 8.91 20.16
N ALA A 60 -32.19 9.93 19.30
CA ALA A 60 -31.17 10.95 19.15
C ALA A 60 -30.81 11.59 20.50
N ALA A 61 -29.51 11.82 20.72
CA ALA A 61 -29.01 12.80 21.67
C ALA A 61 -27.66 13.33 21.16
N ALA A 62 -27.68 14.59 20.73
CA ALA A 62 -26.49 15.38 20.52
C ALA A 62 -25.83 15.69 21.88
N ALA A 63 -24.51 15.54 21.96
CA ALA A 63 -23.71 16.14 23.02
C ALA A 63 -22.37 16.57 22.44
N ALA A 64 -22.21 17.89 22.32
CA ALA A 64 -20.98 18.56 21.99
C ALA A 64 -19.97 18.42 23.13
N LEU A 65 -18.73 18.07 22.81
CA LEU A 65 -17.56 18.43 23.60
C LEU A 65 -16.49 18.96 22.65
N LEU A 66 -16.40 20.29 22.64
CA LEU A 66 -15.24 21.06 22.21
C LEU A 66 -14.04 20.65 23.08
N LEU A 67 -12.90 20.38 22.45
CA LEU A 67 -11.56 20.85 22.82
C LEU A 67 -10.50 20.15 21.94
N GLY A 68 -9.89 20.89 21.01
CA GLY A 68 -8.56 20.57 20.47
C GLY A 68 -8.44 20.49 18.95
N GLY A 69 -8.09 21.62 18.31
CA GLY A 69 -7.33 21.63 17.05
C GLY A 69 -8.14 21.55 15.75
N GLY A 70 -8.84 22.63 15.39
CA GLY A 70 -9.52 22.76 14.10
C GLY A 70 -8.55 23.05 12.95
N LEU A 71 -8.77 22.37 11.82
CA LEU A 71 -8.50 22.88 10.47
C LEU A 71 -9.74 22.57 9.62
N THR A 72 -10.74 23.44 9.71
CA THR A 72 -11.88 23.49 8.80
C THR A 72 -11.51 24.41 7.64
N ALA A 73 -11.19 23.86 6.47
CA ALA A 73 -11.01 24.65 5.25
C ALA A 73 -12.37 24.91 4.60
N GLY A 74 -13.06 25.93 5.11
CA GLY A 74 -14.27 26.50 4.52
C GLY A 74 -13.91 27.56 3.48
N ILE A 75 -14.63 27.53 2.37
CA ILE A 75 -14.53 28.42 1.23
C ILE A 75 -15.03 29.82 1.63
N THR A 76 -14.14 30.81 1.83
CA THR A 76 -14.52 32.23 1.78
C THR A 76 -13.42 33.07 1.14
N ALA A 77 -13.82 33.86 0.17
CA ALA A 77 -13.01 34.92 -0.40
C ALA A 77 -12.95 36.12 0.57
N ASN A 78 -11.77 36.77 0.58
CA ASN A 78 -11.50 38.18 0.88
C ASN A 78 -10.56 38.47 2.07
N SER A 79 -9.41 39.05 1.70
CA SER A 79 -8.51 39.97 2.42
C SER A 79 -7.87 39.56 3.75
N GLY A 80 -6.54 39.36 3.72
CA GLY A 80 -5.65 39.81 4.79
C GLY A 80 -4.80 38.73 5.47
N ASN A 81 -3.55 38.58 5.02
CA ASN A 81 -2.38 38.12 5.79
C ASN A 81 -2.54 36.85 6.67
N GLY A 82 -2.75 35.69 6.04
CA GLY A 82 -2.48 34.37 6.64
C GLY A 82 -1.18 33.76 6.09
N PRO A 83 -0.55 32.77 6.78
CA PRO A 83 0.58 32.05 6.21
C PRO A 83 0.11 31.42 4.90
N ALA A 84 0.86 31.62 3.82
CA ALA A 84 0.48 31.17 2.49
C ALA A 84 0.09 29.69 2.55
N THR A 85 -1.21 29.40 2.40
CA THR A 85 -1.70 28.04 2.24
C THR A 85 -1.09 27.55 0.93
N GLU A 86 0.00 26.79 1.02
CA GLU A 86 0.61 26.18 -0.16
C GLU A 86 -0.49 25.41 -0.88
N ALA A 87 -0.64 25.66 -2.18
CA ALA A 87 -1.57 24.88 -2.99
C ALA A 87 -1.23 23.40 -2.79
N VAL A 88 -2.22 22.58 -2.46
CA VAL A 88 -2.06 21.13 -2.33
C VAL A 88 -2.61 20.51 -3.60
N LYS A 89 -1.81 19.69 -4.28
CA LYS A 89 -2.29 18.88 -5.40
C LYS A 89 -2.72 17.52 -4.87
N GLU A 90 -3.92 17.11 -5.26
CA GLU A 90 -4.50 15.82 -4.89
C GLU A 90 -4.24 14.79 -5.99
N LEU A 91 -3.84 13.60 -5.60
CA LEU A 91 -3.66 12.44 -6.47
C LEU A 91 -4.40 11.25 -5.88
N ASN A 92 -4.89 10.36 -6.74
CA ASN A 92 -5.67 9.20 -6.30
C ASN A 92 -5.04 7.92 -6.83
N LEU A 93 -4.84 6.94 -5.94
CA LEU A 93 -4.47 5.60 -6.38
C LEU A 93 -5.64 4.94 -7.11
N THR A 94 -5.35 4.43 -8.30
CA THR A 94 -6.30 3.74 -9.17
C THR A 94 -5.66 2.47 -9.72
N GLY A 95 -6.48 1.49 -10.08
CA GLY A 95 -6.01 0.29 -10.75
C GLY A 95 -7.03 -0.82 -10.77
N ASN A 96 -6.69 -1.92 -11.43
CA ASN A 96 -7.35 -3.20 -11.30
C ASN A 96 -6.30 -4.19 -10.82
N GLY A 97 -6.61 -4.95 -9.77
CA GLY A 97 -5.62 -5.72 -9.01
C GLY A 97 -5.08 -6.97 -9.69
N ASN A 98 -4.83 -6.91 -11.00
CA ASN A 98 -4.68 -8.07 -11.87
C ASN A 98 -3.22 -8.26 -12.35
N GLY A 99 -2.23 -7.64 -11.70
CA GLY A 99 -0.83 -7.68 -12.14
C GLY A 99 0.19 -7.65 -11.00
N LYS A 100 1.36 -8.27 -11.22
CA LYS A 100 2.51 -8.12 -10.33
C LYS A 100 3.26 -6.84 -10.74
N CYS A 101 3.53 -5.95 -9.78
CA CYS A 101 4.37 -4.79 -10.06
C CYS A 101 5.83 -5.17 -10.33
N GLN A 102 6.40 -4.59 -11.39
CA GLN A 102 7.83 -4.61 -11.63
C GLN A 102 8.50 -3.51 -10.79
N ALA A 103 9.76 -3.71 -10.42
CA ALA A 103 10.56 -2.65 -9.81
C ALA A 103 10.62 -1.40 -10.71
N PRO A 104 10.53 -0.18 -10.13
CA PRO A 104 10.53 1.04 -10.91
C PRO A 104 11.87 1.24 -11.62
N VAL A 105 11.83 1.52 -12.92
CA VAL A 105 13.00 1.93 -13.71
C VAL A 105 12.70 3.25 -14.44
N PRO A 106 13.71 4.13 -14.64
CA PRO A 106 13.49 5.46 -15.20
C PRO A 106 12.73 5.47 -16.52
N ASP A 107 13.13 4.62 -17.47
CA ASP A 107 12.53 4.58 -18.81
C ASP A 107 11.04 4.23 -18.80
N GLN A 108 10.60 3.37 -17.87
CA GLN A 108 9.19 2.99 -17.76
C GLN A 108 8.35 4.15 -17.20
N LEU A 109 8.88 4.86 -16.21
CA LEU A 109 8.17 6.00 -15.61
C LEU A 109 8.33 7.29 -16.43
N ALA A 110 9.20 7.27 -17.44
CA ALA A 110 9.40 8.38 -18.33
C ALA A 110 8.22 8.66 -19.29
N GLY A 111 7.12 7.91 -19.23
CA GLY A 111 5.88 8.27 -19.93
C GLY A 111 5.00 9.25 -19.17
N TYR A 112 5.07 9.27 -17.84
CA TYR A 112 4.06 9.92 -17.00
C TYR A 112 4.20 11.44 -16.96
N PRO A 113 3.10 12.20 -17.08
CA PRO A 113 3.12 13.66 -17.07
C PRO A 113 3.50 14.24 -15.69
N THR A 114 3.14 13.55 -14.61
CA THR A 114 3.53 13.88 -13.24
C THR A 114 4.48 12.80 -12.73
N LEU A 115 5.68 13.18 -12.31
CA LEU A 115 6.64 12.26 -11.71
C LEU A 115 7.47 12.99 -10.65
N PHE A 116 7.48 12.48 -9.43
CA PHE A 116 8.26 13.09 -8.35
C PHE A 116 8.85 12.04 -7.40
N TYR A 117 9.93 12.43 -6.74
CA TYR A 117 10.49 11.77 -5.58
C TYR A 117 10.13 12.57 -4.33
N GLY A 118 9.58 11.91 -3.32
CA GLY A 118 9.08 12.57 -2.13
C GLY A 118 9.08 11.70 -0.89
N THR A 119 8.98 12.37 0.25
CA THR A 119 8.95 11.78 1.58
C THR A 119 7.53 11.78 2.14
N VAL A 120 7.09 10.66 2.70
CA VAL A 120 5.81 10.60 3.41
C VAL A 120 5.91 11.36 4.73
N THR A 121 5.08 12.38 4.93
CA THR A 121 5.06 13.18 6.16
C THR A 121 3.91 12.81 7.09
N SER A 122 2.83 12.22 6.58
CA SER A 122 1.70 11.78 7.38
C SER A 122 0.88 10.69 6.68
N VAL A 123 0.30 9.78 7.46
CA VAL A 123 -0.70 8.80 7.02
C VAL A 123 -1.89 8.90 7.96
N LYS A 124 -3.07 9.27 7.44
CA LYS A 124 -4.31 9.48 8.20
C LYS A 124 -5.49 8.82 7.48
N GLY A 125 -5.79 7.58 7.86
CA GLY A 125 -6.80 6.78 7.15
C GLY A 125 -6.42 6.63 5.67
N PRO A 126 -7.31 6.97 4.72
CA PRO A 126 -7.01 6.88 3.29
C PRO A 126 -6.12 8.02 2.77
N LEU A 127 -5.81 9.04 3.57
CA LEU A 127 -5.05 10.21 3.11
C LEU A 127 -3.59 10.10 3.52
N ILE A 128 -2.69 10.17 2.54
CA ILE A 128 -1.24 10.19 2.71
C ILE A 128 -0.70 11.54 2.26
N SER A 129 0.04 12.22 3.12
CA SER A 129 0.70 13.48 2.78
C SER A 129 2.16 13.22 2.41
N PHE A 130 2.58 13.79 1.29
CA PHE A 130 3.95 13.79 0.81
C PHE A 130 4.53 15.21 0.83
N HIS A 131 5.78 15.32 1.27
CA HIS A 131 6.65 16.42 0.90
C HIS A 131 7.39 16.03 -0.38
N VAL A 132 7.31 16.86 -1.41
CA VAL A 132 8.03 16.65 -2.67
C VAL A 132 9.45 17.15 -2.50
N ASP A 133 10.40 16.23 -2.56
CA ASP A 133 11.81 16.54 -2.45
C ASP A 133 12.37 16.93 -3.83
N HIS A 134 11.98 16.19 -4.87
CA HIS A 134 12.39 16.46 -6.24
C HIS A 134 11.27 16.21 -7.26
N TRP A 135 11.03 17.20 -8.11
CA TRP A 135 10.21 17.02 -9.30
C TRP A 135 11.06 16.45 -10.43
N LEU A 136 10.74 15.24 -10.87
CA LEU A 136 11.31 14.65 -12.09
C LEU A 136 10.52 15.07 -13.32
N ARG A 137 9.23 15.39 -13.14
CA ARG A 137 8.35 15.92 -14.19
C ARG A 137 7.06 16.56 -13.67
N GLY A 138 6.47 17.43 -14.48
CA GLY A 138 5.18 18.09 -14.20
C GLY A 138 5.33 19.34 -13.34
N GLY A 139 6.22 19.31 -12.34
CA GLY A 139 6.45 20.43 -11.43
C GLY A 139 5.21 20.79 -10.62
N GLY A 140 5.34 21.78 -9.73
CA GLY A 140 4.21 22.34 -9.00
C GLY A 140 4.52 22.56 -7.53
N THR A 141 3.67 21.97 -6.68
CA THR A 141 3.62 22.25 -5.25
C THR A 141 4.65 21.42 -4.49
N ARG A 142 4.97 21.81 -3.25
CA ARG A 142 5.86 21.03 -2.38
C ARG A 142 5.12 20.01 -1.53
N THR A 143 3.80 20.15 -1.44
CA THR A 143 2.94 19.24 -0.69
C THR A 143 1.96 18.58 -1.65
N ILE A 144 1.90 17.25 -1.60
CA ILE A 144 0.97 16.40 -2.37
C ILE A 144 0.15 15.57 -1.39
N LEU A 145 -1.16 15.50 -1.64
CA LEU A 145 -2.05 14.62 -0.91
C LEU A 145 -2.41 13.45 -1.82
N VAL A 146 -2.12 12.23 -1.36
CA VAL A 146 -2.45 11.00 -2.07
C VAL A 146 -3.60 10.32 -1.33
N SER A 147 -4.68 10.02 -2.04
CA SER A 147 -5.76 9.17 -1.54
C SER A 147 -5.47 7.70 -1.90
N ASN A 148 -5.54 6.85 -0.88
CA ASN A 148 -5.41 5.40 -0.97
C ASN A 148 -6.66 4.77 -0.35
N ASP A 149 -7.58 4.32 -1.19
CA ASP A 149 -8.82 3.70 -0.74
C ASP A 149 -8.52 2.39 0.00
N PRO A 150 -8.93 2.21 1.27
CA PRO A 150 -8.71 0.96 2.01
C PRO A 150 -9.41 -0.24 1.39
N ASP A 151 -10.48 -0.02 0.61
CA ASP A 151 -11.23 -1.09 -0.06
C ASP A 151 -10.54 -1.52 -1.38
N PHE A 152 -9.47 -0.83 -1.78
CA PHE A 152 -8.67 -1.21 -2.94
C PHE A 152 -7.79 -2.43 -2.62
N PRO A 153 -7.90 -3.54 -3.37
CA PRO A 153 -7.20 -4.78 -3.05
C PRO A 153 -5.67 -4.69 -3.24
N GLU A 154 -5.18 -3.75 -4.04
CA GLU A 154 -3.75 -3.45 -4.21
C GLU A 154 -3.36 -2.16 -3.47
N ASN A 155 -3.92 -1.96 -2.26
CA ASN A 155 -3.55 -0.81 -1.45
C ASN A 155 -2.03 -0.77 -1.20
N LEU A 156 -1.44 0.40 -1.38
CA LEU A 156 -0.02 0.58 -1.13
C LEU A 156 0.17 0.99 0.33
N THR A 157 1.08 0.32 1.03
CA THR A 157 1.42 0.71 2.40
C THR A 157 2.49 1.80 2.38
N PHE A 158 2.13 2.96 2.92
CA PHE A 158 3.05 4.08 3.08
C PHE A 158 3.53 4.18 4.52
N THR A 159 4.83 4.43 4.70
CA THR A 159 5.44 4.61 6.01
C THR A 159 5.97 6.03 6.16
N VAL A 160 5.61 6.71 7.24
CA VAL A 160 6.10 8.07 7.52
C VAL A 160 7.63 8.09 7.62
N GLY A 161 8.25 9.08 6.99
CA GLY A 161 9.70 9.24 6.92
C GLY A 161 10.38 8.42 5.82
N GLN A 162 9.65 7.58 5.09
CA GLN A 162 10.19 6.84 3.95
C GLN A 162 10.00 7.62 2.64
N HIS A 163 10.87 7.30 1.69
CA HIS A 163 10.91 7.93 0.36
C HIS A 163 10.28 7.06 -0.71
N TYR A 164 9.58 7.71 -1.63
CA TYR A 164 8.87 7.06 -2.72
C TYR A 164 9.05 7.84 -4.02
N ILE A 165 9.04 7.13 -5.13
CA ILE A 165 8.79 7.71 -6.46
C ILE A 165 7.33 7.50 -6.80
N VAL A 166 6.66 8.58 -7.20
CA VAL A 166 5.25 8.60 -7.54
C VAL A 166 5.07 9.14 -8.95
N ALA A 167 4.48 8.32 -9.80
CA ALA A 167 4.11 8.61 -11.17
C ALA A 167 2.58 8.71 -11.26
N ALA A 168 2.08 9.75 -11.92
CA ALA A 168 0.65 9.94 -12.10
C ALA A 168 0.32 10.47 -13.50
N GLU A 169 -0.88 10.12 -13.95
CA GLU A 169 -1.49 10.60 -15.19
C GLU A 169 -1.92 12.07 -15.08
N ARG A 170 -2.35 12.65 -16.21
CA ARG A 170 -2.71 14.09 -16.27
C ARG A 170 -3.91 14.44 -15.39
N ASP A 171 -4.81 13.49 -15.19
CA ASP A 171 -6.00 13.60 -14.35
C ASP A 171 -5.71 13.35 -12.87
N GLY A 172 -4.45 13.08 -12.50
CA GLY A 172 -4.04 12.84 -11.12
C GLY A 172 -4.19 11.38 -10.66
N ALA A 173 -4.54 10.46 -11.57
CA ALA A 173 -4.58 9.03 -11.26
C ALA A 173 -3.15 8.45 -11.15
N ILE A 174 -2.86 7.81 -10.02
CA ILE A 174 -1.66 7.00 -9.80
C ILE A 174 -2.04 5.54 -10.09
N PRO A 175 -1.50 4.91 -11.14
CA PRO A 175 -1.78 3.49 -11.40
C PRO A 175 -1.26 2.60 -10.27
N SER A 176 -1.69 1.35 -10.18
CA SER A 176 -1.38 0.48 -9.03
C SER A 176 0.12 0.28 -8.77
N CYS A 177 0.95 0.34 -9.81
CA CYS A 177 2.41 0.30 -9.71
C CYS A 177 3.09 1.66 -9.86
N GLY A 178 2.31 2.75 -9.81
CA GLY A 178 2.76 4.12 -10.02
C GLY A 178 3.46 4.74 -8.81
N ALA A 179 3.26 4.18 -7.61
CA ALA A 179 3.94 4.64 -6.39
C ALA A 179 4.77 3.49 -5.79
N ASN A 180 6.07 3.73 -5.63
CA ASN A 180 7.02 2.70 -5.20
C ASN A 180 7.94 3.24 -4.13
N TRP A 181 8.22 2.44 -3.10
CA TRP A 181 9.29 2.75 -2.17
C TRP A 181 10.64 2.71 -2.90
N VAL A 182 11.54 3.61 -2.52
CA VAL A 182 12.81 3.81 -3.22
C VAL A 182 13.96 3.80 -2.23
N SER A 183 14.95 2.96 -2.51
CA SER A 183 16.25 2.97 -1.85
C SER A 183 17.16 4.05 -2.44
N ASP A 184 18.20 4.46 -1.71
CA ASP A 184 19.19 5.44 -2.20
C ASP A 184 19.76 5.06 -3.58
N LYS A 185 20.11 3.78 -3.76
CA LYS A 185 20.60 3.26 -5.05
C LYS A 185 19.60 3.40 -6.18
N THR A 186 18.31 3.16 -5.91
CA THR A 186 17.25 3.34 -6.90
C THR A 186 17.06 4.83 -7.20
N TRP A 187 17.13 5.69 -6.19
CA TRP A 187 17.05 7.14 -6.37
C TRP A 187 18.19 7.66 -7.25
N GLU A 188 19.44 7.23 -7.04
CA GLU A 188 20.59 7.61 -7.87
C GLU A 188 20.31 7.38 -9.36
N GLN A 189 19.78 6.19 -9.72
CA GLN A 189 19.42 5.85 -11.10
C GLN A 189 18.40 6.81 -11.71
N PHE A 190 17.39 7.23 -10.94
CA PHE A 190 16.40 8.20 -11.39
C PHE A 190 16.98 9.60 -11.47
N SER A 191 17.76 10.02 -10.48
CA SER A 191 18.38 11.34 -10.46
C SER A 191 19.35 11.54 -11.64
N ASP A 192 20.11 10.51 -12.01
CA ASP A 192 21.01 10.53 -13.18
C ASP A 192 20.24 10.60 -14.50
N ALA A 193 19.14 9.86 -14.61
CA ALA A 193 18.34 9.79 -15.83
C ALA A 193 17.57 11.10 -16.11
N PHE A 194 17.13 11.79 -15.06
CA PHE A 194 16.28 12.99 -15.16
C PHE A 194 17.01 14.31 -14.84
N GLY A 195 18.19 14.27 -14.23
CA GLY A 195 18.93 15.43 -13.71
C GLY A 195 19.73 16.23 -14.75
N LYS A 196 19.21 16.44 -15.96
CA LYS A 196 19.82 17.35 -16.94
C LYS A 196 19.31 18.78 -16.81
#